data_AF-A0A166F003-F1
#
_entry.id   AF-A0A166F003-F1
#
_cell.length_a   1.000
_cell.length_b   1.000
_cell.length_c   1.000
_cell.angle_alpha   90.00
_cell.angle_beta   90.00
_cell.angle_gamma   90.00
#
_symmetry.space_group_name_H-M   'P 1'
#
loop_
_entity.id
_entity.type
_entity.pdbx_description
1 polymer ?
#
loop_
_entity_poly.entity_id
_entity_poly.type
_entity_poly.pdbx_seq_one_letter_code
_entity_poly.pdbx_strand_id
1 'polypeptide(L)'
;MRWSLAILSSVLSISGALAYPAPEVANSTLHSFFKRSVVCGQNVRTAVAQDCRDHHPSLNFVLGGTRAQPNVSPVTLPAGNTAIPEGAACDHIMEIQVLAKALVSAQVCQIITAMTKLDPPLARSTQMQELANIINGPTNLFFLATAVNSRKSPFVQNAIAGVSITKVPANNFAVQSYLSNAHVHAQSLAIAQALDHEVAGLVATATAKANTFPVIAHGRAVGAQIAEQALKTAVANHAAHNNPTPVTTLWQRVLNARVIN
;
A
#
# COMPACT_ATOMS: atom_id res chain seq x y z
N MET A 1 55.41 39.35 52.13
CA MET A 1 54.60 38.15 51.83
C MET A 1 54.30 38.20 50.34
N ARG A 2 55.13 37.60 49.48
CA ARG A 2 55.23 36.17 49.11
C ARG A 2 54.35 35.82 47.87
N TRP A 3 55.03 35.72 46.70
CA TRP A 3 54.88 34.78 45.55
C TRP A 3 53.51 34.66 44.84
N SER A 4 53.34 34.40 43.54
CA SER A 4 54.13 34.33 42.30
C SER A 4 53.15 34.02 41.15
N LEU A 5 53.52 34.30 39.89
CA LEU A 5 52.89 33.75 38.69
C LEU A 5 52.97 32.21 38.66
N ALA A 6 51.95 31.56 38.11
CA ALA A 6 52.08 30.25 37.46
C ALA A 6 51.09 30.12 36.29
N ILE A 7 51.65 30.11 35.08
CA ILE A 7 51.05 29.59 33.85
C ILE A 7 51.25 28.07 33.89
N LEU A 8 50.20 27.30 33.61
CA LEU A 8 50.30 25.85 33.37
C LEU A 8 49.47 25.48 32.15
N SER A 9 50.19 24.94 31.18
CA SER A 9 49.75 24.41 29.89
C SER A 9 49.20 22.98 30.01
N SER A 10 48.34 22.61 29.04
CA SER A 10 48.10 21.25 28.49
C SER A 10 47.35 20.27 29.42
N VAL A 11 46.44 19.41 28.96
CA VAL A 11 46.66 18.22 28.09
C VAL A 11 45.39 17.84 27.29
N LEU A 12 45.59 17.30 26.08
CA LEU A 12 44.63 16.51 25.28
C LEU A 12 43.99 15.36 26.09
N SER A 13 42.72 15.00 25.78
CA SER A 13 42.20 13.62 25.73
C SER A 13 40.76 13.62 25.17
N ILE A 14 40.53 13.12 23.96
CA ILE A 14 40.18 11.72 23.57
C ILE A 14 38.70 11.39 23.78
N SER A 15 38.06 11.18 22.62
CA SER A 15 36.93 10.32 22.29
C SER A 15 36.35 9.44 23.40
N GLY A 16 35.05 9.63 23.61
CA GLY A 16 34.18 8.71 24.34
C GLY A 16 32.74 9.05 24.03
N ALA A 17 32.35 9.00 22.75
CA ALA A 17 30.93 8.95 22.41
C ALA A 17 30.39 7.67 23.04
N LEU A 18 29.69 7.83 24.17
CA LEU A 18 28.84 6.82 24.75
C LEU A 18 27.83 6.43 23.67
N ALA A 19 28.15 5.38 22.93
CA ALA A 19 27.16 4.58 22.23
C ALA A 19 26.25 4.02 23.31
N TYR A 20 25.17 4.76 23.59
CA TYR A 20 24.06 4.21 24.32
C TYR A 20 23.49 3.05 23.49
N PRO A 21 23.46 1.81 24.01
CA PRO A 21 22.77 0.74 23.34
C PRO A 21 21.30 1.13 23.25
N ALA A 22 20.75 1.10 22.03
CA ALA A 22 19.31 1.09 21.85
C ALA A 22 18.77 -0.10 22.66
N PRO A 23 17.69 0.07 23.45
CA PRO A 23 17.14 -1.03 24.22
C PRO A 23 16.75 -2.15 23.25
N GLU A 24 17.36 -3.33 23.47
CA GLU A 24 16.96 -4.60 22.89
C GLU A 24 15.48 -4.81 23.19
N VAL A 25 14.64 -4.62 22.17
CA VAL A 25 13.29 -5.15 22.22
C VAL A 25 13.44 -6.64 22.02
N ALA A 26 13.28 -7.35 23.14
CA ALA A 26 13.36 -8.78 23.27
C ALA A 26 12.66 -9.53 22.13
N ASN A 27 13.32 -10.61 21.70
CA ASN A 27 12.79 -11.76 20.98
C ASN A 27 11.26 -11.87 21.03
N SER A 28 10.63 -11.53 19.92
CA SER A 28 9.31 -12.05 19.57
C SER A 28 9.34 -12.46 18.11
N THR A 29 9.64 -13.73 17.88
CA THR A 29 9.44 -14.48 16.64
C THR A 29 7.95 -14.70 16.34
N LEU A 30 7.15 -13.63 16.47
CA LEU A 30 5.77 -13.59 16.01
C LEU A 30 5.66 -12.50 14.95
N HIS A 31 5.91 -12.90 13.70
CA HIS A 31 5.55 -12.16 12.49
C HIS A 31 4.03 -11.98 12.42
N SER A 32 3.47 -11.11 13.27
CA SER A 32 2.04 -10.85 13.32
C SER A 32 1.64 -9.88 12.21
N PHE A 33 1.37 -10.42 11.03
CA PHE A 33 0.70 -9.71 9.95
C PHE A 33 -0.79 -9.54 10.28
N PHE A 34 -1.14 -8.52 11.06
CA PHE A 34 -2.54 -8.10 11.28
C PHE A 34 -2.94 -6.86 10.46
N LYS A 35 -2.55 -6.80 9.18
CA LYS A 35 -3.20 -5.89 8.22
C LYS A 35 -4.33 -6.64 7.51
N ARG A 36 -5.47 -6.84 8.17
CA ARG A 36 -6.69 -7.30 7.48
C ARG A 36 -7.04 -6.25 6.43
N SER A 37 -6.79 -6.58 5.16
CA SER A 37 -6.94 -5.65 4.04
C SER A 37 -8.22 -6.00 3.31
N VAL A 38 -9.34 -5.65 3.94
CA VAL A 38 -10.66 -5.99 3.43
C VAL A 38 -11.08 -4.95 2.40
N VAL A 39 -11.18 -5.38 1.13
CA VAL A 39 -11.67 -4.58 0.02
C VAL A 39 -12.99 -5.17 -0.44
N CYS A 40 -14.05 -4.36 -0.46
CA CYS A 40 -15.42 -4.81 -0.77
C CYS A 40 -15.85 -6.07 0.01
N GLY A 41 -15.36 -6.24 1.25
CA GLY A 41 -15.67 -7.42 2.08
C GLY A 41 -14.85 -8.69 1.77
N GLN A 42 -13.77 -8.61 0.99
CA GLN A 42 -12.82 -9.72 0.78
C GLN A 42 -11.42 -9.33 1.23
N ASN A 43 -10.69 -10.30 1.79
CA ASN A 43 -9.27 -10.12 2.01
C ASN A 43 -8.53 -10.31 0.69
N VAL A 44 -7.99 -9.23 0.14
CA VAL A 44 -7.26 -9.22 -1.13
C VAL A 44 -5.75 -9.10 -0.95
N ARG A 45 -5.29 -8.94 0.30
CA ARG A 45 -3.86 -9.00 0.63
C ARG A 45 -3.58 -10.34 1.29
N THR A 46 -3.01 -11.24 0.51
CA THR A 46 -2.66 -12.60 0.95
C THR A 46 -1.15 -12.80 0.99
N ALA A 47 -0.36 -11.97 0.28
CA ALA A 47 1.08 -12.09 0.29
C ALA A 47 1.66 -11.80 1.68
N VAL A 48 2.46 -12.74 2.14
CA VAL A 48 3.21 -12.78 3.39
C VAL A 48 4.71 -12.73 3.11
N ALA A 49 5.52 -12.76 4.16
CA ALA A 49 6.98 -12.78 4.03
C ALA A 49 7.50 -13.95 3.18
N GLN A 50 6.77 -15.08 3.15
CA GLN A 50 7.11 -16.22 2.29
C GLN A 50 6.97 -15.88 0.81
N ASP A 51 5.95 -15.14 0.39
CA ASP A 51 5.80 -14.74 -1.01
C ASP A 51 6.96 -13.88 -1.49
N CYS A 52 7.50 -12.98 -0.65
CA CYS A 52 8.74 -12.28 -1.01
C CYS A 52 9.94 -13.22 -1.10
N ARG A 53 9.97 -14.34 -0.37
CA ARG A 53 11.04 -15.33 -0.55
C ARG A 53 10.87 -16.10 -1.86
N ASP A 54 9.66 -16.53 -2.17
CA ASP A 54 9.38 -17.36 -3.34
C ASP A 54 9.55 -16.58 -4.66
N HIS A 55 9.29 -15.27 -4.66
CA HIS A 55 9.45 -14.42 -5.84
C HIS A 55 10.85 -13.81 -6.01
N HIS A 56 11.73 -13.94 -5.00
CA HIS A 56 13.11 -13.44 -5.01
C HIS A 56 13.28 -12.00 -5.55
N PRO A 57 12.69 -10.96 -4.92
CA PRO A 57 12.91 -9.58 -5.33
C PRO A 57 14.40 -9.28 -5.45
N SER A 58 14.82 -8.73 -6.60
CA SER A 58 16.22 -8.39 -6.85
C SER A 58 16.70 -7.16 -6.10
N LEU A 59 15.79 -6.45 -5.43
CA LEU A 59 16.04 -5.19 -4.73
C LEU A 59 15.61 -5.26 -3.26
N ASN A 60 16.49 -4.74 -2.42
CA ASN A 60 16.23 -4.42 -1.02
C ASN A 60 16.38 -2.92 -0.80
N PHE A 61 15.42 -2.29 -0.15
CA PHE A 61 15.45 -0.86 0.15
C PHE A 61 15.87 -0.64 1.61
N VAL A 62 17.09 -0.14 1.79
CA VAL A 62 17.71 0.06 3.10
C VAL A 62 17.52 1.50 3.57
N LEU A 63 17.37 1.67 4.89
CA LEU A 63 17.31 2.97 5.54
C LEU A 63 18.73 3.47 5.81
N GLY A 64 19.02 4.71 5.43
CA GLY A 64 20.28 5.40 5.73
C GLY A 64 20.06 6.88 6.05
N GLY A 65 21.12 7.66 5.90
CA GLY A 65 21.08 9.11 6.11
C GLY A 65 21.21 9.49 7.59
N THR A 66 20.67 10.66 7.94
CA THR A 66 20.71 11.17 9.32
C THR A 66 19.35 11.04 9.99
N ARG A 67 19.29 11.17 11.32
CA ARG A 67 18.01 11.18 12.05
C ARG A 67 17.07 12.31 11.59
N ALA A 68 17.62 13.45 11.16
CA ALA A 68 16.87 14.61 10.69
C ALA A 68 16.43 14.47 9.22
N GLN A 69 17.22 13.75 8.41
CA GLN A 69 16.95 13.50 7.00
C GLN A 69 17.27 12.04 6.66
N PRO A 70 16.37 11.11 7.03
CA PRO A 70 16.54 9.72 6.64
C PRO A 70 16.35 9.59 5.14
N ASN A 71 17.18 8.75 4.51
CA ASN A 71 17.06 8.40 3.09
C ASN A 71 16.82 6.90 2.93
N VAL A 72 16.27 6.52 1.79
CA VAL A 72 16.07 5.12 1.43
C VAL A 72 16.71 4.87 0.07
N SER A 73 17.61 3.90 0.01
CA SER A 73 18.36 3.55 -1.20
C SER A 73 18.15 2.08 -1.57
N PRO A 74 18.13 1.76 -2.88
CA PRO A 74 18.09 0.38 -3.34
C PRO A 74 19.47 -0.28 -3.19
N VAL A 75 19.47 -1.54 -2.79
CA VAL A 75 20.60 -2.46 -2.75
C VAL A 75 20.22 -3.66 -3.59
N THR A 76 21.07 -4.00 -4.57
CA THR A 76 20.85 -5.19 -5.39
C THR A 76 21.16 -6.43 -4.56
N LEU A 77 20.25 -7.39 -4.54
CA LEU A 77 20.46 -8.68 -3.90
C LEU A 77 21.14 -9.64 -4.88
N PRO A 78 22.12 -10.45 -4.43
CA PRO A 78 22.70 -11.49 -5.27
C PRO A 78 21.63 -12.45 -5.79
N ALA A 79 21.78 -12.88 -7.04
CA ALA A 79 20.89 -13.89 -7.63
C ALA A 79 20.88 -15.16 -6.78
N GLY A 80 19.70 -15.73 -6.54
CA GLY A 80 19.54 -16.93 -5.72
C GLY A 80 19.56 -16.70 -4.21
N ASN A 81 19.66 -15.45 -3.74
CA ASN A 81 19.47 -15.16 -2.32
C ASN A 81 18.00 -15.38 -1.92
N THR A 82 17.79 -16.29 -0.98
CA THR A 82 16.46 -16.65 -0.44
C THR A 82 16.22 -16.07 0.95
N ALA A 83 17.26 -15.50 1.57
CA ALA A 83 17.17 -14.93 2.90
C ALA A 83 16.54 -13.53 2.84
N ILE A 84 15.64 -13.26 3.79
CA ILE A 84 15.15 -11.90 4.03
C ILE A 84 16.32 -11.08 4.58
N PRO A 85 16.69 -9.95 3.95
CA PRO A 85 17.77 -9.10 4.45
C PRO A 85 17.52 -8.65 5.89
N GLU A 86 18.58 -8.54 6.68
CA GLU A 86 18.47 -8.12 8.07
C GLU A 86 17.78 -6.75 8.20
N GLY A 87 16.82 -6.66 9.13
CA GLY A 87 16.03 -5.44 9.35
C GLY A 87 14.99 -5.14 8.26
N ALA A 88 14.88 -5.94 7.21
CA ALA A 88 13.90 -5.78 6.14
C ALA A 88 12.61 -6.60 6.39
N ALA A 89 11.51 -6.12 5.81
CA ALA A 89 10.22 -6.78 5.76
C ALA A 89 9.73 -6.86 4.31
N CYS A 90 8.84 -7.82 4.04
CA CYS A 90 8.15 -7.91 2.75
C CYS A 90 7.16 -6.75 2.60
N ASP A 91 7.36 -5.95 1.57
CA ASP A 91 6.60 -4.75 1.27
C ASP A 91 5.76 -4.92 0.01
N HIS A 92 4.58 -4.32 0.02
CA HIS A 92 3.76 -4.13 -1.18
C HIS A 92 3.92 -2.70 -1.62
N ILE A 93 4.63 -2.40 -2.72
CA ILE A 93 4.98 -1.02 -3.11
C ILE A 93 3.76 -0.11 -3.04
N MET A 94 2.69 -0.50 -3.75
CA MET A 94 1.38 0.10 -3.63
C MET A 94 0.60 -0.55 -2.48
N GLU A 95 0.10 0.29 -1.56
CA GLU A 95 -0.73 -0.16 -0.45
C GLU A 95 -2.19 -0.35 -0.89
N ILE A 96 -2.73 -1.52 -0.55
CA ILE A 96 -4.09 -1.97 -0.87
C ILE A 96 -5.22 -1.01 -0.47
N GLN A 97 -5.01 -0.17 0.54
CA GLN A 97 -5.96 0.86 0.95
C GLN A 97 -6.27 1.89 -0.15
N VAL A 98 -5.37 2.07 -1.13
CA VAL A 98 -5.57 2.93 -2.30
C VAL A 98 -6.63 2.33 -3.22
N LEU A 99 -6.50 1.03 -3.52
CA LEU A 99 -7.53 0.27 -4.24
C LEU A 99 -8.86 0.30 -3.49
N ALA A 100 -8.83 0.05 -2.17
CA ALA A 100 -10.03 0.09 -1.34
C ALA A 100 -10.79 1.41 -1.47
N LYS A 101 -10.05 2.54 -1.39
CA LYS A 101 -10.62 3.88 -1.50
C LYS A 101 -11.18 4.13 -2.91
N ALA A 102 -10.48 3.71 -3.97
CA ALA A 102 -10.95 3.85 -5.34
C ALA A 102 -12.28 3.10 -5.55
N LEU A 103 -12.34 1.81 -5.20
CA LEU A 103 -13.54 0.98 -5.40
C LEU A 103 -14.75 1.48 -4.61
N VAL A 104 -14.53 1.97 -3.38
CA VAL A 104 -15.60 2.57 -2.58
C VAL A 104 -16.06 3.88 -3.20
N SER A 105 -15.13 4.75 -3.61
CA SER A 105 -15.48 6.04 -4.22
C SER A 105 -16.23 5.87 -5.53
N ALA A 106 -15.85 4.87 -6.33
CA ALA A 106 -16.49 4.55 -7.59
C ALA A 106 -17.73 3.65 -7.45
N GLN A 107 -18.19 3.35 -6.23
CA GLN A 107 -19.33 2.45 -5.97
C GLN A 107 -19.19 1.02 -6.56
N VAL A 108 -17.98 0.62 -6.97
CA VAL A 108 -17.71 -0.70 -7.57
C VAL A 108 -17.98 -1.84 -6.58
N CYS A 109 -17.81 -1.60 -5.27
CA CYS A 109 -18.16 -2.60 -4.26
C CYS A 109 -19.66 -3.00 -4.28
N GLN A 110 -20.55 -2.09 -4.71
CA GLN A 110 -21.98 -2.40 -4.87
C GLN A 110 -22.21 -3.28 -6.09
N ILE A 111 -21.50 -3.02 -7.20
CA ILE A 111 -21.51 -3.85 -8.39
C ILE A 111 -21.06 -5.28 -8.06
N ILE A 112 -19.90 -5.42 -7.40
CA ILE A 112 -19.37 -6.73 -6.97
C ILE A 112 -20.40 -7.46 -6.08
N THR A 113 -21.00 -6.75 -5.13
CA THR A 113 -22.02 -7.34 -4.24
C THR A 113 -23.25 -7.80 -5.02
N ALA A 114 -23.71 -7.04 -6.01
CA ALA A 114 -24.84 -7.40 -6.84
C ALA A 114 -24.52 -8.60 -7.76
N MET A 115 -23.33 -8.62 -8.36
CA MET A 115 -22.83 -9.74 -9.17
C MET A 115 -22.78 -11.04 -8.37
N THR A 116 -22.25 -11.03 -7.13
CA THR A 116 -22.23 -12.22 -6.25
C THR A 116 -23.64 -12.70 -5.88
N LYS A 117 -24.61 -11.79 -5.72
CA LYS A 117 -26.00 -12.17 -5.43
C LYS A 117 -26.71 -12.79 -6.63
N LEU A 118 -26.37 -12.31 -7.82
CA LEU A 118 -26.93 -12.78 -9.08
C LEU A 118 -26.43 -14.18 -9.45
N ASP A 119 -25.17 -14.47 -9.16
CA ASP A 119 -24.54 -15.78 -9.40
C ASP A 119 -23.84 -16.24 -8.10
N PRO A 120 -24.58 -16.87 -7.17
CA PRO A 120 -24.02 -17.32 -5.90
C PRO A 120 -22.84 -18.30 -6.02
N PRO A 121 -22.80 -19.21 -7.02
CA PRO A 121 -21.59 -19.98 -7.33
C PRO A 121 -20.37 -19.11 -7.65
N LEU A 122 -20.56 -17.93 -8.27
CA LEU A 122 -19.49 -16.96 -8.50
C LEU A 122 -19.15 -16.22 -7.20
N ALA A 123 -18.29 -16.84 -6.41
CA ALA A 123 -17.77 -16.27 -5.18
C ALA A 123 -17.16 -14.87 -5.40
N ARG A 124 -17.33 -14.00 -4.41
CA ARG A 124 -16.75 -12.65 -4.42
C ARG A 124 -15.23 -12.66 -4.59
N SER A 125 -14.57 -13.68 -4.04
CA SER A 125 -13.13 -13.92 -4.22
C SER A 125 -12.77 -14.10 -5.70
N THR A 126 -13.54 -14.85 -6.47
CA THR A 126 -13.32 -15.06 -7.91
C THR A 126 -13.41 -13.75 -8.68
N GLN A 127 -14.39 -12.90 -8.37
CA GLN A 127 -14.55 -11.59 -9.02
C GLN A 127 -13.41 -10.63 -8.70
N MET A 128 -12.74 -10.81 -7.56
CA MET A 128 -11.64 -9.96 -7.10
C MET A 128 -10.27 -10.59 -7.34
N GLN A 129 -10.21 -11.76 -7.98
CA GLN A 129 -9.00 -12.55 -8.09
C GLN A 129 -7.92 -11.81 -8.88
N GLU A 130 -8.26 -11.19 -10.01
CA GLU A 130 -7.26 -10.45 -10.79
C GLU A 130 -6.72 -9.21 -10.07
N LEU A 131 -7.59 -8.49 -9.34
CA LEU A 131 -7.14 -7.40 -8.46
C LEU A 131 -6.19 -7.91 -7.36
N ALA A 132 -6.49 -9.09 -6.79
CA ALA A 132 -5.62 -9.73 -5.82
C ALA A 132 -4.30 -10.20 -6.48
N ASN A 133 -4.33 -10.77 -7.68
CA ASN A 133 -3.14 -11.19 -8.42
C ASN A 133 -2.21 -10.00 -8.68
N ILE A 134 -2.74 -8.85 -9.08
CA ILE A 134 -1.96 -7.63 -9.31
C ILE A 134 -1.34 -7.12 -8.00
N ILE A 135 -2.12 -7.07 -6.91
CA ILE A 135 -1.65 -6.57 -5.61
C ILE A 135 -0.58 -7.48 -5.01
N ASN A 136 -0.77 -8.80 -5.08
CA ASN A 136 0.15 -9.78 -4.48
C ASN A 136 1.24 -10.24 -5.47
N GLY A 137 1.22 -9.73 -6.70
CA GLY A 137 2.14 -10.13 -7.76
C GLY A 137 3.58 -9.67 -7.49
N PRO A 138 4.57 -10.36 -8.09
CA PRO A 138 6.00 -10.09 -7.85
C PRO A 138 6.39 -8.64 -8.12
N THR A 139 5.73 -7.99 -9.08
CA THR A 139 5.98 -6.59 -9.41
C THR A 139 5.54 -5.62 -8.30
N ASN A 140 4.74 -6.05 -7.32
CA ASN A 140 4.41 -5.23 -6.17
C ASN A 140 5.26 -5.59 -4.94
N LEU A 141 6.11 -6.62 -4.99
CA LEU A 141 6.79 -7.15 -3.82
C LEU A 141 8.28 -6.74 -3.79
N PHE A 142 8.68 -6.06 -2.73
CA PHE A 142 10.09 -5.74 -2.45
C PHE A 142 10.45 -6.02 -0.99
N PHE A 143 11.76 -6.13 -0.71
CA PHE A 143 12.26 -5.99 0.65
C PHE A 143 12.43 -4.51 0.99
N LEU A 144 11.94 -4.11 2.16
CA LEU A 144 12.00 -2.74 2.65
C LEU A 144 12.35 -2.72 4.13
N ALA A 145 13.21 -1.80 4.55
CA ALA A 145 13.50 -1.57 5.96
C ALA A 145 12.21 -1.47 6.81
N THR A 146 12.14 -2.27 7.88
CA THR A 146 10.93 -2.45 8.70
C THR A 146 10.38 -1.12 9.26
N ALA A 147 11.27 -0.20 9.64
CA ALA A 147 10.91 1.13 10.13
C ALA A 147 10.17 1.98 9.08
N VAL A 148 10.48 1.78 7.79
CA VAL A 148 9.83 2.46 6.67
C VAL A 148 8.51 1.76 6.32
N ASN A 149 8.52 0.43 6.21
CA ASN A 149 7.33 -0.37 5.91
C ASN A 149 6.20 -0.16 6.94
N SER A 150 6.53 -0.16 8.24
CA SER A 150 5.58 0.11 9.32
C SER A 150 4.94 1.50 9.23
N ARG A 151 5.66 2.50 8.72
CA ARG A 151 5.17 3.87 8.58
C ARG A 151 4.41 4.13 7.28
N LYS A 152 4.61 3.29 6.26
CA LYS A 152 4.05 3.52 4.92
C LYS A 152 2.53 3.57 4.91
N SER A 153 1.84 2.65 5.58
CA SER A 153 0.37 2.64 5.56
C SER A 153 -0.25 3.95 6.10
N PRO A 154 0.11 4.45 7.30
CA PRO A 154 -0.35 5.78 7.76
C PRO A 154 0.00 6.93 6.82
N PHE A 155 1.20 6.95 6.24
CA PHE A 155 1.60 7.96 5.26
C PHE A 155 0.65 7.96 4.05
N VAL A 156 0.40 6.78 3.48
CA VAL A 156 -0.49 6.62 2.33
C VAL A 156 -1.93 7.00 2.69
N GLN A 157 -2.42 6.68 3.90
CA GLN A 157 -3.79 7.03 4.34
C GLN A 157 -3.97 8.56 4.38
N ASN A 158 -3.00 9.27 4.94
CA ASN A 158 -3.02 10.73 4.99
C ASN A 158 -2.95 11.33 3.58
N ALA A 159 -2.06 10.82 2.73
CA ALA A 159 -1.90 11.33 1.37
C ALA A 159 -3.19 11.17 0.52
N ILE A 160 -3.83 9.99 0.53
CA ILE A 160 -5.08 9.79 -0.22
C ILE A 160 -6.26 10.61 0.36
N ALA A 161 -6.21 10.95 1.64
CA ALA A 161 -7.17 11.83 2.30
C ALA A 161 -6.89 13.33 2.05
N GLY A 162 -5.76 13.68 1.41
CA GLY A 162 -5.35 15.07 1.22
C GLY A 162 -4.88 15.75 2.52
N VAL A 163 -4.53 14.97 3.53
CA VAL A 163 -4.06 15.47 4.83
C VAL A 163 -2.57 15.74 4.75
N SER A 164 -2.15 16.90 5.27
CA SER A 164 -0.75 17.27 5.37
C SER A 164 0.05 16.24 6.16
N ILE A 165 1.22 15.86 5.64
CA ILE A 165 2.12 14.91 6.28
C ILE A 165 3.24 15.71 6.91
N THR A 166 3.39 15.66 8.23
CA THR A 166 4.42 16.42 8.94
C THR A 166 5.73 15.64 9.05
N LYS A 167 6.82 16.31 9.38
CA LYS A 167 8.12 15.66 9.65
C LYS A 167 8.13 14.68 10.81
N VAL A 168 7.08 14.68 11.64
CA VAL A 168 6.96 13.79 12.80
C VAL A 168 5.95 12.68 12.50
N PRO A 169 6.34 11.40 12.64
CA PRO A 169 7.68 10.91 12.94
C PRO A 169 8.64 11.04 11.74
N ALA A 170 9.96 11.05 12.00
CA ALA A 170 11.02 11.19 10.98
C ALA A 170 10.91 10.14 9.86
N ASN A 171 10.32 8.99 10.14
CA ASN A 171 10.07 7.94 9.14
C ASN A 171 9.14 8.40 7.99
N ASN A 172 8.39 9.50 8.12
CA ASN A 172 7.66 10.10 6.99
C ASN A 172 8.62 10.54 5.87
N PHE A 173 9.80 11.09 6.20
CA PHE A 173 10.82 11.41 5.21
C PHE A 173 11.39 10.17 4.55
N ALA A 174 11.60 9.10 5.31
CA ALA A 174 12.07 7.83 4.76
C ALA A 174 11.05 7.23 3.79
N VAL A 175 9.75 7.27 4.12
CA VAL A 175 8.68 6.83 3.21
C VAL A 175 8.64 7.71 1.95
N GLN A 176 8.74 9.04 2.09
CA GLN A 176 8.81 9.93 0.93
C GLN A 176 10.04 9.65 0.05
N SER A 177 11.21 9.41 0.66
CA SER A 177 12.43 9.05 -0.06
C SER A 177 12.29 7.73 -0.80
N TYR A 178 11.65 6.73 -0.18
CA TYR A 178 11.37 5.45 -0.79
C TYR A 178 10.43 5.58 -1.99
N LEU A 179 9.30 6.28 -1.83
CA LEU A 179 8.30 6.46 -2.89
C LEU A 179 8.78 7.37 -4.03
N SER A 180 9.73 8.29 -3.75
CA SER A 180 10.38 9.13 -4.76
C SER A 180 11.44 8.40 -5.58
N ASN A 181 11.85 7.19 -5.20
CA ASN A 181 12.81 6.41 -5.98
C ASN A 181 12.23 6.12 -7.37
N ALA A 182 12.98 6.39 -8.44
CA ALA A 182 12.48 6.31 -9.81
C ALA A 182 11.90 4.92 -10.18
N HIS A 183 12.52 3.84 -9.70
CA HIS A 183 12.06 2.48 -9.95
C HIS A 183 10.76 2.19 -9.20
N VAL A 184 10.73 2.50 -7.89
CA VAL A 184 9.53 2.38 -7.04
C VAL A 184 8.37 3.19 -7.61
N HIS A 185 8.65 4.43 -8.02
CA HIS A 185 7.67 5.35 -8.59
C HIS A 185 7.07 4.81 -9.89
N ALA A 186 7.90 4.46 -10.87
CA ALA A 186 7.43 3.97 -12.16
C ALA A 186 6.66 2.64 -12.02
N GLN A 187 7.20 1.69 -11.25
CA GLN A 187 6.60 0.37 -11.07
C GLN A 187 5.27 0.45 -10.32
N SER A 188 5.20 1.22 -9.24
CA SER A 188 3.95 1.38 -8.49
C SER A 188 2.86 2.11 -9.30
N LEU A 189 3.24 3.03 -10.18
CA LEU A 189 2.32 3.67 -11.10
C LEU A 189 1.77 2.67 -12.13
N ALA A 190 2.61 1.79 -12.68
CA ALA A 190 2.16 0.74 -13.59
C ALA A 190 1.18 -0.24 -12.92
N ILE A 191 1.41 -0.59 -11.65
CA ILE A 191 0.47 -1.43 -10.88
C ILE A 191 -0.85 -0.69 -10.67
N ALA A 192 -0.83 0.62 -10.39
CA ALA A 192 -2.05 1.42 -10.26
C ALA A 192 -2.86 1.46 -11.56
N GLN A 193 -2.19 1.59 -12.71
CA GLN A 193 -2.81 1.54 -14.03
C GLN A 193 -3.40 0.16 -14.34
N ALA A 194 -2.70 -0.92 -13.98
CA ALA A 194 -3.21 -2.28 -14.13
C ALA A 194 -4.48 -2.50 -13.28
N LEU A 195 -4.51 -1.98 -12.05
CA LEU A 195 -5.72 -2.03 -11.23
C LEU A 195 -6.86 -1.21 -11.83
N ASP A 196 -6.60 -0.01 -12.35
CA ASP A 196 -7.63 0.78 -13.03
C ASP A 196 -8.22 0.03 -14.24
N HIS A 197 -7.38 -0.65 -15.01
CA HIS A 197 -7.80 -1.49 -16.13
C HIS A 197 -8.74 -2.61 -15.67
N GLU A 198 -8.34 -3.38 -14.66
CA GLU A 198 -9.18 -4.48 -14.13
C GLU A 198 -10.49 -3.99 -13.52
N VAL A 199 -10.47 -2.84 -12.84
CA VAL A 199 -11.70 -2.21 -12.32
C VAL A 199 -12.64 -1.83 -13.46
N ALA A 200 -12.12 -1.25 -14.54
CA ALA A 200 -12.91 -0.94 -15.72
C ALA A 200 -13.48 -2.21 -16.38
N GLY A 201 -12.68 -3.28 -16.48
CA GLY A 201 -13.11 -4.59 -16.99
C GLY A 201 -14.26 -5.20 -16.17
N LEU A 202 -14.19 -5.12 -14.84
CA LEU A 202 -15.24 -5.58 -13.94
C LEU A 202 -16.55 -4.79 -14.16
N VAL A 203 -16.46 -3.46 -14.23
CA VAL A 203 -17.62 -2.59 -14.50
C VAL A 203 -18.21 -2.89 -15.88
N ALA A 204 -17.39 -3.06 -16.91
CA ALA A 204 -17.84 -3.37 -18.26
C ALA A 204 -18.58 -4.72 -18.30
N THR A 205 -18.03 -5.75 -17.65
CA THR A 205 -18.65 -7.08 -17.53
C THR A 205 -20.01 -7.00 -16.84
N ALA A 206 -20.08 -6.29 -15.71
CA ALA A 206 -21.34 -6.07 -14.99
C ALA A 206 -22.37 -5.30 -15.81
N THR A 207 -21.93 -4.28 -16.56
CA THR A 207 -22.79 -3.48 -17.44
C THR A 207 -23.35 -4.33 -18.58
N ALA A 208 -22.49 -5.10 -19.25
CA ALA A 208 -22.92 -6.02 -20.30
C ALA A 208 -23.95 -7.03 -19.78
N LYS A 209 -23.71 -7.60 -18.59
CA LYS A 209 -24.66 -8.51 -17.93
C LYS A 209 -25.97 -7.81 -17.59
N ALA A 210 -25.94 -6.62 -17.00
CA ALA A 210 -27.13 -5.85 -16.65
C ALA A 210 -28.00 -5.52 -17.87
N ASN A 211 -27.38 -5.27 -19.02
CA ASN A 211 -28.06 -4.97 -20.28
C ASN A 211 -28.79 -6.18 -20.88
N THR A 212 -28.46 -7.41 -20.46
CA THR A 212 -29.20 -8.61 -20.87
C THR A 212 -30.54 -8.78 -20.16
N PHE A 213 -30.78 -8.04 -19.07
CA PHE A 213 -31.98 -8.20 -18.26
C PHE A 213 -33.12 -7.30 -18.73
N PRO A 214 -34.36 -7.85 -18.81
CA PRO A 214 -35.51 -7.09 -19.25
C PRO A 214 -35.79 -5.88 -18.34
N VAL A 215 -36.43 -4.86 -18.90
CA VAL A 215 -36.99 -3.76 -18.10
C VAL A 215 -38.30 -4.25 -17.51
N ILE A 216 -38.47 -4.15 -16.19
CA ILE A 216 -39.73 -4.49 -15.53
C ILE A 216 -40.71 -3.36 -15.86
N ALA A 217 -41.63 -3.63 -16.79
CA ALA A 217 -42.57 -2.63 -17.26
C ALA A 217 -43.47 -2.16 -16.11
N HIS A 218 -44.13 -3.08 -15.39
CA HIS A 218 -45.06 -2.78 -14.29
C HIS A 218 -44.91 -3.81 -13.16
N GLY A 219 -45.05 -3.38 -11.90
CA GLY A 219 -45.00 -4.25 -10.71
C GLY A 219 -43.65 -4.24 -9.97
N ARG A 220 -43.58 -5.03 -8.89
CA ARG A 220 -42.35 -5.19 -8.09
C ARG A 220 -41.56 -6.40 -8.59
N ALA A 221 -40.23 -6.30 -8.56
CA ALA A 221 -39.35 -7.44 -8.85
C ALA A 221 -39.64 -8.61 -7.89
N VAL A 222 -39.74 -9.83 -8.43
CA VAL A 222 -39.97 -11.06 -7.66
C VAL A 222 -38.93 -12.14 -7.99
N GLY A 223 -38.57 -12.95 -6.99
CA GLY A 223 -37.61 -14.05 -7.17
C GLY A 223 -36.28 -13.59 -7.74
N ALA A 224 -35.86 -14.20 -8.86
CA ALA A 224 -34.59 -13.89 -9.54
C ALA A 224 -34.48 -12.44 -10.01
N GLN A 225 -35.60 -11.79 -10.35
CA GLN A 225 -35.64 -10.40 -10.82
C GLN A 225 -35.10 -9.42 -9.77
N ILE A 226 -35.14 -9.77 -8.48
CA ILE A 226 -34.61 -8.92 -7.40
C ILE A 226 -33.09 -8.75 -7.56
N ALA A 227 -32.37 -9.84 -7.88
CA ALA A 227 -30.93 -9.80 -8.07
C ALA A 227 -30.54 -9.10 -9.39
N GLU A 228 -31.31 -9.34 -10.46
CA GLU A 228 -31.14 -8.65 -11.75
C GLU A 228 -31.31 -7.14 -11.62
N GLN A 229 -32.39 -6.71 -10.95
CA GLN A 229 -32.65 -5.29 -10.71
C GLN A 229 -31.59 -4.66 -9.79
N ALA A 230 -31.10 -5.41 -8.79
CA ALA A 230 -29.99 -4.94 -7.95
C ALA A 230 -28.72 -4.66 -8.77
N LEU A 231 -28.39 -5.52 -9.75
CA LEU A 231 -27.26 -5.27 -10.64
C LEU A 231 -27.50 -4.04 -11.53
N LYS A 232 -28.69 -3.93 -12.15
CA LYS A 232 -29.05 -2.75 -12.97
C LYS A 232 -28.92 -1.46 -12.17
N THR A 233 -29.43 -1.43 -10.93
CA THR A 233 -29.32 -0.29 -10.03
C THR A 233 -27.86 0.00 -9.66
N ALA A 234 -27.05 -1.01 -9.35
CA ALA A 234 -25.64 -0.80 -9.00
C ALA A 234 -24.83 -0.21 -10.19
N VAL A 235 -25.06 -0.72 -11.41
CA VAL A 235 -24.43 -0.19 -12.63
C VAL A 235 -24.92 1.23 -12.93
N ALA A 236 -26.22 1.49 -12.81
CA ALA A 236 -26.77 2.83 -13.03
C ALA A 236 -26.22 3.85 -12.02
N ASN A 237 -26.10 3.47 -10.74
CA ASN A 237 -25.53 4.33 -9.71
C ASN A 237 -24.04 4.63 -9.98
N HIS A 238 -23.27 3.62 -10.41
CA HIS A 238 -21.90 3.82 -10.85
C HIS A 238 -21.81 4.79 -12.05
N ALA A 239 -22.64 4.59 -13.07
CA ALA A 239 -22.67 5.45 -14.26
C ALA A 239 -23.12 6.89 -13.97
N ALA A 240 -24.03 7.08 -13.01
CA ALA A 240 -24.47 8.38 -12.53
C ALA A 240 -23.46 9.04 -11.58
N HIS A 241 -22.43 8.31 -11.13
CA HIS A 241 -21.41 8.85 -10.26
C HIS A 241 -20.44 9.71 -11.07
N ASN A 242 -20.60 11.02 -10.96
CA ASN A 242 -19.72 11.97 -11.63
C ASN A 242 -18.32 11.95 -10.98
N ASN A 243 -17.30 11.64 -11.78
CA ASN A 243 -15.88 11.67 -11.40
C ASN A 243 -15.46 10.68 -10.28
N PRO A 244 -15.62 9.36 -10.47
CA PRO A 244 -14.94 8.39 -9.61
C PRO A 244 -13.43 8.67 -9.64
N THR A 245 -12.77 8.63 -8.48
CA THR A 245 -11.31 8.84 -8.43
C THR A 245 -10.60 7.51 -8.71
N PRO A 246 -9.87 7.36 -9.83
CA PRO A 246 -9.15 6.14 -10.15
C PRO A 246 -8.04 5.83 -9.13
N VAL A 247 -7.61 4.57 -9.09
CA VAL A 247 -6.46 4.11 -8.29
C VAL A 247 -5.22 4.92 -8.67
N THR A 248 -4.97 5.12 -9.97
CA THR A 248 -3.83 5.90 -10.47
C THR A 248 -3.84 7.32 -9.92
N THR A 249 -5.00 8.00 -9.92
CA THR A 249 -5.10 9.36 -9.40
C THR A 249 -4.86 9.43 -7.89
N LEU A 250 -5.41 8.49 -7.12
CA LEU A 250 -5.13 8.40 -5.68
C LEU A 250 -3.66 8.10 -5.42
N TRP A 251 -3.05 7.21 -6.20
CA TRP A 251 -1.65 6.86 -6.05
C TRP A 251 -0.72 8.00 -6.44
N GLN A 252 -1.04 8.76 -7.49
CA GLN A 252 -0.31 9.98 -7.84
C GLN A 252 -0.33 11.00 -6.70
N ARG A 253 -1.44 11.14 -5.96
CA ARG A 253 -1.46 11.99 -4.75
C ARG A 253 -0.48 11.50 -3.68
N VAL A 254 -0.34 10.18 -3.53
CA VAL A 254 0.62 9.57 -2.60
C VAL A 254 2.06 9.86 -3.04
N LEU A 255 2.38 9.63 -4.32
CA LEU A 255 3.71 9.85 -4.89
C LEU A 255 4.12 11.33 -4.86
N ASN A 256 3.15 12.23 -5.01
CA ASN A 256 3.35 13.67 -4.96
C ASN A 256 3.24 14.26 -3.55
N ALA A 257 2.89 13.46 -2.54
CA ALA A 257 2.80 13.94 -1.17
C ALA A 257 4.16 14.48 -0.71
N ARG A 258 4.11 15.56 0.07
CA ARG A 258 5.30 16.22 0.62
C ARG A 258 5.20 16.23 2.13
N VAL A 259 6.31 15.90 2.77
CA VAL A 259 6.53 16.06 4.19
C VAL A 259 6.80 17.53 4.47
N ILE A 260 5.94 18.17 5.26
CA ILE A 260 6.04 19.57 5.67
C ILE A 260 6.63 19.68 7.07
N ASN A 261 7.25 20.84 7.36
CA ASN A 261 7.97 21.10 8.60
C ASN A 261 7.09 21.38 9.81
#